data_AF-A0A8H3CMV0-F1
#
_entry.id   AF-A0A8H3CMV0-F1
#
_cell.length_a   1.000
_cell.length_b   1.000
_cell.length_c   1.000
_cell.angle_alpha   90.00
_cell.angle_beta   90.00
_cell.angle_gamma   90.00
#
_symmetry.space_group_name_H-M   'P 1'
#
loop_
_entity.id
_entity.type
_entity.pdbx_description
1 polymer ?
#
loop_
_entity_poly.entity_id
_entity_poly.type
_entity_poly.pdbx_seq_one_letter_code
_entity_poly.pdbx_strand_id
1 'polypeptide(L)'
;MEDQAMRDLKDSLDNISDEVYKKPETFNAEESLGAILKMLEDYAKQHADDTDSRHDTRTKRDTPGVETFFWHLWARVLRDVGRCESDHDQETNGNVTRVIAFLKAMREVPEGKHAWIVWGEDVDVRSLPLLGPGIRDANNGPFYYTGPSDTEIARPEVQNTLAGAGTGGHTNESVTVSLTRRREWLGLQALIAKLLSEVGLEECILHGIWAARDGLEDWPVDPPAIIVEQPSGEPPSGEDTAGYRALMVEGATTWLRIAAPQLYTCTEIWGPNGNPEWKRNAGVPGRGGARWKGVDGMDRDKKRWNLWKDVLHEVVAWCDKEASAGRGKDWKVKGSALKALDAMAAAEAKCRNEL
;
A
#
# COMPACT_ATOMS: atom_id res chain seq x y z
N MET A 1 23.28 -10.04 -18.19
CA MET A 1 22.60 -10.59 -19.38
C MET A 1 21.51 -11.48 -18.83
N GLU A 2 20.25 -11.19 -19.12
CA GLU A 2 19.14 -11.99 -18.61
C GLU A 2 19.14 -13.37 -19.27
N ASP A 3 19.13 -14.43 -18.46
CA ASP A 3 19.08 -15.81 -18.97
C ASP A 3 17.69 -16.14 -19.53
N GLN A 4 17.59 -17.27 -20.24
CA GLN A 4 16.32 -17.66 -20.87
C GLN A 4 15.26 -18.04 -19.84
N ALA A 5 15.65 -18.71 -18.75
CA ALA A 5 14.75 -19.13 -17.68
C ALA A 5 14.06 -17.93 -17.02
N MET A 6 14.78 -16.83 -16.81
CA MET A 6 14.22 -15.59 -16.30
C MET A 6 13.22 -14.94 -17.26
N ARG A 7 13.52 -14.92 -18.57
CA ARG A 7 12.57 -14.42 -19.57
C ARG A 7 11.30 -15.26 -19.57
N ASP A 8 11.43 -16.58 -19.59
CA ASP A 8 10.30 -17.51 -19.58
C ASP A 8 9.46 -17.37 -18.30
N LEU A 9 10.09 -17.15 -17.15
CA LEU A 9 9.40 -16.88 -15.88
C LEU A 9 8.59 -15.58 -15.97
N LYS A 10 9.19 -14.49 -16.44
CA LYS A 10 8.51 -13.21 -16.58
C LYS A 10 7.33 -13.29 -17.53
N ASP A 11 7.52 -13.91 -18.71
CA ASP A 11 6.46 -14.10 -19.69
C ASP A 11 5.31 -14.96 -19.11
N SER A 12 5.63 -16.00 -18.34
CA SER A 12 4.63 -16.84 -17.69
C SER A 12 3.85 -16.10 -16.61
N LEU A 13 4.53 -15.29 -15.78
CA LEU A 13 3.88 -14.44 -14.79
C LEU A 13 3.03 -13.35 -15.45
N ASP A 14 3.48 -12.80 -16.58
CA ASP A 14 2.72 -11.84 -17.38
C ASP A 14 1.42 -12.44 -17.92
N ASN A 15 1.49 -13.67 -18.45
CA ASN A 15 0.32 -14.40 -18.93
C ASN A 15 -0.70 -14.67 -17.81
N ILE A 16 -0.25 -15.17 -16.64
CA ILE A 16 -1.15 -15.42 -15.49
C ILE A 16 -1.78 -14.10 -15.03
N SER A 17 -0.97 -13.06 -14.86
CA SER A 17 -1.48 -11.73 -14.53
C SER A 17 -2.56 -11.30 -15.53
N ASP A 18 -2.29 -11.37 -16.83
CA ASP A 18 -3.24 -11.01 -17.86
C ASP A 18 -4.55 -11.81 -17.78
N GLU A 19 -4.52 -13.09 -17.42
CA GLU A 19 -5.73 -13.87 -17.19
C GLU A 19 -6.51 -13.41 -15.96
N VAL A 20 -5.82 -13.15 -14.85
CA VAL A 20 -6.42 -12.64 -13.61
C VAL A 20 -7.08 -11.27 -13.84
N TYR A 21 -6.53 -10.43 -14.70
CA TYR A 21 -7.00 -9.07 -14.94
C TYR A 21 -7.99 -8.95 -16.10
N LYS A 22 -7.79 -9.66 -17.20
CA LYS A 22 -8.60 -9.52 -18.43
C LYS A 22 -9.81 -10.45 -18.49
N LYS A 23 -9.83 -11.54 -17.70
CA LYS A 23 -10.94 -12.52 -17.70
C LYS A 23 -11.56 -12.67 -16.30
N PRO A 24 -12.15 -11.60 -15.74
CA PRO A 24 -12.64 -11.61 -14.35
C PRO A 24 -13.72 -12.67 -14.09
N GLU A 25 -14.52 -13.02 -15.10
CA GLU A 25 -15.62 -14.00 -14.97
C GLU A 25 -15.15 -15.45 -14.89
N THR A 26 -13.91 -15.73 -15.32
CA THR A 26 -13.35 -17.09 -15.31
C THR A 26 -12.22 -17.24 -14.30
N PHE A 27 -11.98 -16.24 -13.44
CA PHE A 27 -10.91 -16.31 -12.46
C PHE A 27 -11.21 -17.36 -11.38
N ASN A 28 -10.27 -18.28 -11.18
CA ASN A 28 -10.28 -19.25 -10.09
C ASN A 28 -8.94 -19.16 -9.32
N ALA A 29 -9.02 -18.86 -8.02
CA ALA A 29 -7.85 -18.69 -7.17
C ALA A 29 -7.05 -19.99 -6.98
N GLU A 30 -7.73 -21.14 -6.88
CA GLU A 30 -7.08 -22.45 -6.69
C GLU A 30 -6.36 -22.91 -7.95
N GLU A 31 -6.97 -22.72 -9.12
CA GLU A 31 -6.33 -23.03 -10.41
C GLU A 31 -5.11 -22.13 -10.65
N SER A 32 -5.24 -20.83 -10.38
CA SER A 32 -4.13 -19.87 -10.47
C SER A 32 -2.99 -20.26 -9.52
N LEU A 33 -3.33 -20.68 -8.30
CA LEU A 33 -2.36 -21.18 -7.33
C LEU A 33 -1.65 -22.44 -7.81
N GLY A 34 -2.39 -23.41 -8.36
CA GLY A 34 -1.81 -24.62 -8.93
C GLY A 34 -0.80 -24.31 -10.05
N ALA A 35 -1.11 -23.33 -10.91
CA ALA A 35 -0.19 -22.87 -11.95
C ALA A 35 1.07 -22.23 -11.37
N ILE A 36 0.93 -21.33 -10.39
CA ILE A 36 2.07 -20.65 -9.73
C ILE A 36 2.96 -21.65 -8.99
N LEU A 37 2.39 -22.60 -8.25
CA LEU A 37 3.16 -23.63 -7.55
C LEU A 37 3.93 -24.52 -8.51
N LYS A 38 3.32 -24.91 -9.64
CA LYS A 38 4.00 -25.66 -10.68
C LYS A 38 5.16 -24.86 -11.29
N MET A 39 4.94 -23.57 -11.58
CA MET A 39 6.00 -22.70 -12.09
C MET A 39 7.15 -22.57 -11.10
N LEU A 40 6.87 -22.42 -9.80
CA LEU A 40 7.89 -22.38 -8.76
C LEU A 40 8.71 -23.66 -8.73
N GLU A 41 8.06 -24.83 -8.75
CA GLU A 41 8.74 -26.12 -8.77
C GLU A 41 9.61 -26.30 -10.03
N ASP A 42 9.10 -25.92 -11.19
CA ASP A 42 9.83 -26.06 -12.46
C ASP A 42 11.01 -25.08 -12.53
N TYR A 43 10.84 -23.84 -12.03
CA TYR A 43 11.91 -22.86 -11.92
C TYR A 43 13.01 -23.32 -10.95
N ALA A 44 12.64 -23.78 -9.75
CA ALA A 44 13.59 -24.32 -8.79
C ALA A 44 14.39 -25.51 -9.34
N LYS A 45 13.76 -26.41 -10.12
CA LYS A 45 14.45 -27.53 -10.78
C LYS A 45 15.45 -27.07 -11.83
N GLN A 46 15.12 -26.06 -12.62
CA GLN A 46 16.03 -25.51 -13.64
C GLN A 46 17.28 -24.88 -13.04
N HIS A 47 17.16 -24.34 -11.82
CA HIS A 47 18.25 -23.69 -11.10
C HIS A 47 18.92 -24.59 -10.06
N ALA A 48 18.55 -25.88 -9.95
CA ALA A 48 19.03 -26.76 -8.86
C ALA A 48 20.56 -26.89 -8.76
N ASP A 49 21.26 -26.75 -9.89
CA ASP A 49 22.72 -26.82 -9.97
C ASP A 49 23.41 -25.46 -9.80
N ASP A 50 22.66 -24.37 -9.63
CA ASP A 50 23.24 -23.05 -9.39
C ASP A 50 23.96 -23.05 -8.05
N THR A 51 25.26 -22.76 -8.11
CA THR A 51 26.13 -22.69 -6.95
C THR A 51 26.20 -21.27 -6.45
N ASP A 52 25.70 -21.05 -5.24
CA ASP A 52 25.93 -19.78 -4.55
C ASP A 52 27.35 -19.76 -3.98
N SER A 53 28.25 -19.07 -4.68
CA SER A 53 29.66 -18.91 -4.29
C SER A 53 29.87 -18.21 -2.93
N ARG A 54 28.79 -17.73 -2.28
CA ARG A 54 28.83 -16.96 -1.01
C ARG A 54 28.16 -17.65 0.18
N HIS A 55 27.90 -18.96 0.11
CA HIS A 55 27.23 -19.69 1.18
C HIS A 55 28.02 -19.69 2.51
N ASP A 56 27.41 -19.18 3.59
CA ASP A 56 27.89 -19.40 4.95
C ASP A 56 27.60 -20.85 5.38
N THR A 57 28.65 -21.61 5.64
CA THR A 57 28.58 -23.01 6.12
C THR A 57 27.79 -23.20 7.43
N ARG A 58 27.46 -22.11 8.15
CA ARG A 58 26.68 -22.14 9.39
C ARG A 58 25.18 -22.10 9.19
N THR A 59 24.69 -21.75 8.00
CA THR A 59 23.26 -21.69 7.69
C THR A 59 22.86 -22.83 6.76
N LYS A 60 21.56 -23.09 6.62
CA LYS A 60 21.09 -23.97 5.55
C LYS A 60 21.40 -23.32 4.20
N ARG A 61 21.66 -24.15 3.19
CA ARG A 61 21.82 -23.66 1.82
C ARG A 61 20.45 -23.33 1.25
N ASP A 62 20.32 -22.14 0.69
CA ASP A 62 19.10 -21.69 0.03
C ASP A 62 18.74 -22.63 -1.13
N THR A 63 17.43 -22.81 -1.33
CA THR A 63 16.93 -23.52 -2.49
C THR A 63 17.13 -22.63 -3.71
N PRO A 64 17.95 -23.04 -4.69
CA PRO A 64 18.25 -22.20 -5.84
C PRO A 64 17.00 -21.76 -6.60
N GLY A 65 17.00 -20.50 -7.06
CA GLY A 65 15.92 -19.90 -7.84
C GLY A 65 14.66 -19.51 -7.05
N VAL A 66 14.44 -20.03 -5.84
CA VAL A 66 13.20 -19.77 -5.07
C VAL A 66 13.07 -18.32 -4.63
N GLU A 67 14.15 -17.73 -4.09
CA GLU A 67 14.17 -16.30 -3.74
C GLU A 67 13.82 -15.42 -4.95
N THR A 68 14.53 -15.64 -6.06
CA THR A 68 14.33 -14.92 -7.32
C THR A 68 12.89 -15.03 -7.81
N PHE A 69 12.30 -16.23 -7.75
CA PHE A 69 10.91 -16.46 -8.13
C PHE A 69 9.95 -15.58 -7.31
N PHE A 70 10.07 -15.60 -5.97
CA PHE A 70 9.17 -14.84 -5.10
C PHE A 70 9.34 -13.33 -5.27
N TRP A 71 10.57 -12.85 -5.46
CA TRP A 71 10.80 -11.44 -5.81
C TRP A 71 10.05 -11.02 -7.08
N HIS A 72 10.11 -11.84 -8.13
CA HIS A 72 9.42 -11.55 -9.39
C HIS A 72 7.90 -11.66 -9.27
N LEU A 73 7.41 -12.67 -8.54
CA LEU A 73 5.98 -12.84 -8.26
C LEU A 73 5.42 -11.57 -7.59
N TRP A 74 6.02 -11.13 -6.48
CA TRP A 74 5.51 -9.97 -5.74
C TRP A 74 5.70 -8.66 -6.49
N ALA A 75 6.83 -8.47 -7.17
CA ALA A 75 7.05 -7.29 -8.01
C ALA A 75 6.04 -7.19 -9.17
N ARG A 76 5.48 -8.33 -9.62
CA ARG A 76 4.40 -8.35 -10.62
C ARG A 76 3.05 -8.04 -9.96
N VAL A 77 2.66 -8.84 -8.96
CA VAL A 77 1.38 -8.71 -8.26
C VAL A 77 1.17 -7.29 -7.72
N LEU A 78 2.14 -6.73 -7.00
CA LEU A 78 2.02 -5.41 -6.36
C LEU A 78 1.92 -4.27 -7.39
N ARG A 79 2.55 -4.42 -8.56
CA ARG A 79 2.47 -3.45 -9.66
C ARG A 79 1.13 -3.53 -10.39
N ASP A 80 0.62 -4.73 -10.63
CA ASP A 80 -0.59 -4.89 -11.44
C ASP A 80 -1.88 -4.61 -10.68
N VAL A 81 -1.91 -4.83 -9.36
CA VAL A 81 -3.04 -4.37 -8.53
C VAL A 81 -3.24 -2.87 -8.66
N GLY A 82 -2.16 -2.13 -8.90
CA GLY A 82 -2.20 -0.72 -9.17
C GLY A 82 -2.80 -0.30 -10.51
N ARG A 83 -2.92 -1.21 -11.49
CA ARG A 83 -3.44 -0.91 -12.84
C ARG A 83 -4.97 -0.80 -12.93
N CYS A 84 -5.68 -0.72 -11.81
CA CYS A 84 -7.14 -0.65 -11.83
C CYS A 84 -7.61 0.61 -12.55
N GLU A 85 -8.43 0.44 -13.60
CA GLU A 85 -8.88 1.53 -14.48
C GLU A 85 -9.96 2.42 -13.84
N SER A 86 -10.62 1.95 -12.77
CA SER A 86 -11.71 2.68 -12.10
C SER A 86 -11.24 3.41 -10.85
N ASP A 87 -11.38 4.74 -10.84
CA ASP A 87 -11.13 5.63 -9.69
C ASP A 87 -12.16 5.49 -8.55
N HIS A 88 -13.01 4.46 -8.55
CA HIS A 88 -14.17 4.38 -7.66
C HIS A 88 -14.10 3.16 -6.74
N ASP A 89 -14.20 3.45 -5.44
CA ASP A 89 -14.14 2.56 -4.28
C ASP A 89 -13.08 1.46 -4.37
N GLN A 90 -11.86 1.81 -3.96
CA GLN A 90 -10.75 0.86 -3.80
C GLN A 90 -11.11 -0.32 -2.88
N GLU A 91 -12.10 -0.17 -1.99
CA GLU A 91 -12.69 -1.25 -1.19
C GLU A 91 -13.30 -2.38 -2.04
N THR A 92 -13.90 -2.00 -3.18
CA THR A 92 -14.60 -2.88 -4.12
C THR A 92 -13.76 -3.23 -5.34
N ASN A 93 -12.49 -2.81 -5.36
CA ASN A 93 -11.59 -3.04 -6.47
C ASN A 93 -11.45 -4.55 -6.73
N GLY A 94 -12.04 -5.02 -7.83
CA GLY A 94 -12.06 -6.43 -8.19
C GLY A 94 -10.68 -7.05 -8.36
N ASN A 95 -9.69 -6.25 -8.77
CA ASN A 95 -8.29 -6.68 -8.86
C ASN A 95 -7.73 -7.00 -7.47
N VAL A 96 -7.93 -6.09 -6.52
CA VAL A 96 -7.52 -6.29 -5.13
C VAL A 96 -8.22 -7.51 -4.53
N THR A 97 -9.54 -7.64 -4.73
CA THR A 97 -10.33 -8.78 -4.24
C THR A 97 -9.81 -10.12 -4.77
N ARG A 98 -9.47 -10.20 -6.06
CA ARG A 98 -8.91 -11.42 -6.66
C ARG A 98 -7.53 -11.77 -6.10
N VAL A 99 -6.67 -10.78 -5.90
CA VAL A 99 -5.36 -11.01 -5.27
C VAL A 99 -5.52 -11.46 -3.81
N ILE A 100 -6.44 -10.88 -3.05
CA ILE A 100 -6.74 -11.34 -1.68
C ILE A 100 -7.27 -12.78 -1.69
N ALA A 101 -8.13 -13.16 -2.64
CA ALA A 101 -8.60 -14.53 -2.78
C ALA A 101 -7.45 -15.51 -3.09
N PHE A 102 -6.55 -15.12 -4.00
CA PHE A 102 -5.33 -15.88 -4.31
C PHE A 102 -4.43 -16.07 -3.07
N LEU A 103 -4.19 -15.00 -2.31
CA LEU A 103 -3.38 -15.07 -1.10
C LEU A 103 -4.02 -15.90 0.00
N LYS A 104 -5.34 -15.83 0.17
CA LYS A 104 -6.09 -16.73 1.06
C LYS A 104 -5.91 -18.19 0.64
N ALA A 105 -6.05 -18.50 -0.65
CA ALA A 105 -5.82 -19.85 -1.16
C ALA A 105 -4.39 -20.35 -0.88
N MET A 106 -3.37 -19.50 -1.00
CA MET A 106 -1.98 -19.86 -0.63
C MET A 106 -1.86 -20.28 0.84
N ARG A 107 -2.60 -19.65 1.75
CA ARG A 107 -2.55 -19.94 3.20
C ARG A 107 -3.25 -21.25 3.58
N GLU A 108 -4.21 -21.69 2.77
CA GLU A 108 -4.96 -22.94 2.96
C GLU A 108 -4.24 -24.17 2.38
N VAL A 109 -3.10 -23.99 1.72
CA VAL A 109 -2.25 -25.11 1.28
C VAL A 109 -1.87 -25.98 2.49
N PRO A 110 -1.82 -27.32 2.37
CA PRO A 110 -1.38 -28.17 3.48
C PRO A 110 0.05 -27.84 3.94
N GLU A 111 0.23 -27.79 5.27
CA GLU A 111 1.53 -27.49 5.89
C GLU A 111 2.64 -28.42 5.40
N GLY A 112 3.81 -27.84 5.11
CA GLY A 112 5.00 -28.57 4.68
C GLY A 112 4.92 -29.14 3.27
N LYS A 113 3.80 -28.97 2.55
CA LYS A 113 3.64 -29.50 1.19
C LYS A 113 4.56 -28.80 0.20
N HIS A 114 4.71 -27.48 0.33
CA HIS A 114 5.58 -26.65 -0.50
C HIS A 114 6.46 -25.79 0.40
N ALA A 115 7.53 -26.40 0.91
CA ALA A 115 8.50 -25.77 1.79
C ALA A 115 9.88 -25.71 1.10
N TRP A 116 10.55 -24.58 1.26
CA TRP A 116 11.85 -24.28 0.65
C TRP A 116 12.77 -23.63 1.67
N ILE A 117 14.05 -23.47 1.32
CA ILE A 117 14.99 -22.71 2.15
C ILE A 117 15.24 -21.36 1.48
N VAL A 118 14.99 -20.25 2.18
CA VAL A 118 15.26 -18.88 1.73
C VAL A 118 15.97 -18.14 2.86
N TRP A 119 17.10 -17.51 2.56
CA TRP A 119 17.95 -16.83 3.54
C TRP A 119 18.35 -17.71 4.73
N GLY A 120 18.57 -18.99 4.47
CA GLY A 120 18.96 -20.01 5.45
C GLY A 120 17.83 -20.56 6.32
N GLU A 121 16.60 -20.13 6.12
CA GLU A 121 15.42 -20.50 6.93
C GLU A 121 14.43 -21.33 6.11
N ASP A 122 13.74 -22.27 6.78
CA ASP A 122 12.64 -23.00 6.14
C ASP A 122 11.44 -22.06 5.98
N VAL A 123 10.98 -21.89 4.75
CA VAL A 123 9.82 -21.06 4.40
C VAL A 123 8.76 -21.92 3.72
N ASP A 124 7.56 -21.92 4.31
CA ASP A 124 6.38 -22.52 3.71
C ASP A 124 5.67 -21.49 2.83
N VAL A 125 5.17 -21.89 1.66
CA VAL A 125 4.40 -21.00 0.77
C VAL A 125 3.22 -20.31 1.47
N ARG A 126 2.63 -20.93 2.49
CA ARG A 126 1.55 -20.38 3.33
C ARG A 126 1.97 -19.16 4.13
N SER A 127 3.27 -19.00 4.39
CA SER A 127 3.83 -17.82 5.06
C SER A 127 4.00 -16.62 4.12
N LEU A 128 3.66 -16.79 2.83
CA LEU A 128 3.80 -15.78 1.77
C LEU A 128 5.25 -15.27 1.68
N PRO A 129 6.23 -16.16 1.36
CA PRO A 129 7.65 -15.82 1.45
C PRO A 129 8.00 -14.58 0.64
N LEU A 130 8.76 -13.66 1.24
CA LEU A 130 9.19 -12.38 0.65
C LEU A 130 8.08 -11.37 0.32
N LEU A 131 6.81 -11.62 0.70
CA LEU A 131 5.73 -10.64 0.48
C LEU A 131 5.99 -9.34 1.26
N GLY A 132 6.37 -9.43 2.54
CA GLY A 132 6.68 -8.27 3.38
C GLY A 132 7.78 -7.37 2.79
N PRO A 133 8.96 -7.92 2.46
CA PRO A 133 10.00 -7.18 1.71
C PRO A 133 9.49 -6.57 0.41
N GLY A 134 8.72 -7.32 -0.39
CA GLY A 134 8.12 -6.81 -1.64
C GLY A 134 7.18 -5.62 -1.40
N ILE A 135 6.34 -5.69 -0.37
CA ILE A 135 5.45 -4.57 0.03
C ILE A 135 6.30 -3.37 0.44
N ARG A 136 7.36 -3.58 1.22
CA ARG A 136 8.24 -2.50 1.67
C ARG A 136 8.86 -1.75 0.48
N ASP A 137 9.30 -2.47 -0.54
CA ASP A 137 9.90 -1.89 -1.75
C ASP A 137 8.87 -1.18 -2.64
N ALA A 138 7.65 -1.70 -2.71
CA ALA A 138 6.56 -1.09 -3.47
C ALA A 138 5.98 0.16 -2.78
N ASN A 139 5.96 0.19 -1.44
CA ASN A 139 5.28 1.20 -0.64
C ASN A 139 6.17 2.42 -0.30
N ASN A 140 6.86 2.99 -1.30
CA ASN A 140 7.77 4.12 -1.15
C ASN A 140 7.15 5.50 -1.49
N GLY A 141 5.82 5.58 -1.63
CA GLY A 141 5.09 6.79 -2.01
C GLY A 141 4.65 6.81 -3.48
N PRO A 142 3.71 7.70 -3.84
CA PRO A 142 3.09 7.71 -5.18
C PRO A 142 4.05 8.09 -6.33
N PHE A 143 5.17 8.77 -6.04
CA PHE A 143 6.06 9.35 -7.07
C PHE A 143 7.55 9.00 -6.92
N TYR A 144 7.92 8.06 -6.03
CA TYR A 144 9.32 7.83 -5.64
C TYR A 144 10.29 7.55 -6.80
N TYR A 145 9.87 6.75 -7.79
CA TYR A 145 10.72 6.37 -8.92
C TYR A 145 10.49 7.22 -10.17
N THR A 146 9.27 7.72 -10.35
CA THR A 146 8.85 8.51 -11.51
C THR A 146 7.62 9.32 -11.13
N GLY A 147 7.64 10.62 -11.34
CA GLY A 147 6.49 11.48 -11.13
C GLY A 147 6.64 12.82 -11.83
N PRO A 148 5.56 13.59 -11.93
CA PRO A 148 5.61 14.97 -12.37
C PRO A 148 6.56 15.79 -11.47
N SER A 149 7.23 16.78 -12.07
CA SER A 149 8.00 17.80 -11.34
C SER A 149 7.10 18.67 -10.45
N ASP A 150 7.69 19.41 -9.49
CA ASP A 150 6.93 20.34 -8.63
C ASP A 150 6.08 21.34 -9.43
N THR A 151 6.65 21.88 -10.51
CA THR A 151 5.95 22.76 -11.44
C THR A 151 4.72 22.10 -12.07
N GLU A 152 4.83 20.81 -12.40
CA GLU A 152 3.74 20.03 -12.98
C GLU A 152 2.69 19.66 -11.94
N ILE A 153 3.09 19.26 -10.73
CA ILE A 153 2.18 18.97 -9.62
C ILE A 153 1.36 20.21 -9.27
N ALA A 154 1.95 21.40 -9.32
CA ALA A 154 1.26 22.67 -9.06
C ALA A 154 0.19 23.02 -10.10
N ARG A 155 0.16 22.37 -11.27
CA ARG A 155 -0.83 22.64 -12.32
C ARG A 155 -2.25 22.27 -11.85
N PRO A 156 -3.27 23.11 -12.09
CA PRO A 156 -4.64 22.83 -11.65
C PRO A 156 -5.19 21.47 -12.10
N GLU A 157 -4.94 21.07 -13.34
CA GLU A 157 -5.40 19.79 -13.91
C GLU A 157 -4.70 18.57 -13.29
N VAL A 158 -3.44 18.73 -12.86
CA VAL A 158 -2.71 17.68 -12.15
C VAL A 158 -3.25 17.58 -10.73
N GLN A 159 -3.45 18.69 -10.02
CA GLN A 159 -4.05 18.65 -8.68
C GLN A 159 -5.45 18.06 -8.66
N ASN A 160 -6.29 18.41 -9.63
CA ASN A 160 -7.62 17.82 -9.78
C ASN A 160 -7.52 16.30 -9.99
N THR A 161 -6.58 15.84 -10.81
CA THR A 161 -6.30 14.41 -10.99
C THR A 161 -5.85 13.75 -9.70
N LEU A 162 -4.89 14.35 -9.00
CA LEU A 162 -4.38 13.84 -7.72
C LEU A 162 -5.43 13.80 -6.62
N ALA A 163 -6.44 14.66 -6.66
CA ALA A 163 -7.56 14.68 -5.72
C ALA A 163 -8.82 13.91 -6.21
N GLY A 164 -8.71 13.18 -7.32
CA GLY A 164 -9.77 12.30 -7.85
C GLY A 164 -10.91 13.01 -8.58
N ALA A 165 -10.71 14.26 -9.01
CA ALA A 165 -11.68 15.03 -9.81
C ALA A 165 -11.36 15.02 -11.32
N GLY A 166 -10.20 14.52 -11.74
CA GLY A 166 -9.80 14.47 -13.16
C GLY A 166 -10.53 13.39 -13.97
N THR A 167 -11.05 13.75 -15.15
CA THR A 167 -11.52 12.77 -16.13
C THR A 167 -10.36 12.41 -17.06
N GLY A 168 -9.98 11.13 -17.14
CA GLY A 168 -8.84 10.61 -17.92
C GLY A 168 -8.90 10.76 -19.45
N GLY A 169 -9.53 11.83 -19.96
CA GLY A 169 -9.62 12.18 -21.38
C GLY A 169 -8.64 13.27 -21.84
N HIS A 170 -7.66 13.64 -21.01
CA HIS A 170 -6.66 14.64 -21.37
C HIS A 170 -5.49 14.00 -22.14
N THR A 171 -5.10 14.58 -23.28
CA THR A 171 -3.92 14.17 -24.07
C THR A 171 -2.59 14.56 -23.43
N ASN A 172 -2.62 15.10 -22.21
CA ASN A 172 -1.45 15.62 -21.52
C ASN A 172 -0.76 14.51 -20.71
N GLU A 173 0.50 14.24 -21.05
CA GLU A 173 1.32 13.20 -20.43
C GLU A 173 1.37 13.31 -18.90
N SER A 174 1.61 14.50 -18.35
CA SER A 174 1.70 14.70 -16.89
C SER A 174 0.40 14.36 -16.15
N VAL A 175 -0.76 14.62 -16.76
CA VAL A 175 -2.07 14.27 -16.21
C VAL A 175 -2.27 12.76 -16.27
N THR A 176 -1.94 12.12 -17.39
CA THR A 176 -2.02 10.66 -17.55
C THR A 176 -1.11 9.95 -16.54
N VAL A 177 0.14 10.38 -16.40
CA VAL A 177 1.09 9.83 -15.43
C VAL A 177 0.55 9.99 -14.00
N SER A 178 0.04 11.17 -13.65
CA SER A 178 -0.51 11.44 -12.33
C SER A 178 -1.74 10.57 -12.02
N LEU A 179 -2.61 10.37 -13.01
CA LEU A 179 -3.79 9.53 -12.89
C LEU A 179 -3.39 8.06 -12.67
N THR A 180 -2.46 7.55 -13.47
CA THR A 180 -1.93 6.19 -13.32
C THR A 180 -1.31 6.01 -11.94
N ARG A 181 -0.44 6.92 -11.50
CA ARG A 181 0.23 6.82 -10.19
C ARG A 181 -0.73 6.92 -9.02
N ARG A 182 -1.75 7.78 -9.11
CA ARG A 182 -2.82 7.84 -8.10
C ARG A 182 -3.54 6.49 -7.97
N ARG A 183 -3.96 5.89 -9.09
CA ARG A 183 -4.65 4.59 -9.10
C ARG A 183 -3.75 3.49 -8.55
N GLU A 184 -2.48 3.51 -8.95
CA GLU A 184 -1.50 2.53 -8.49
C GLU A 184 -1.29 2.59 -6.98
N TRP A 185 -1.06 3.81 -6.48
CA TRP A 185 -0.83 4.04 -5.07
C TRP A 185 -2.04 3.67 -4.22
N LEU A 186 -3.24 4.14 -4.56
CA LEU A 186 -4.44 3.86 -3.79
C LEU A 186 -4.86 2.38 -3.86
N GLY A 187 -4.66 1.72 -5.00
CA GLY A 187 -4.85 0.27 -5.14
C GLY A 187 -3.89 -0.52 -4.25
N LEU A 188 -2.62 -0.11 -4.19
CA LEU A 188 -1.62 -0.69 -3.29
C LEU A 188 -2.00 -0.49 -1.81
N GLN A 189 -2.41 0.72 -1.41
CA GLN A 189 -2.87 0.97 -0.03
C GLN A 189 -4.06 0.06 0.35
N ALA A 190 -5.03 -0.09 -0.55
CA ALA A 190 -6.18 -0.95 -0.32
C ALA A 190 -5.81 -2.43 -0.21
N LEU A 191 -4.89 -2.91 -1.06
CA LEU A 191 -4.38 -4.27 -0.97
C LEU A 191 -3.74 -4.52 0.38
N ILE A 192 -2.78 -3.70 0.79
CA ILE A 192 -2.04 -3.91 2.04
C ILE A 192 -2.99 -3.80 3.24
N ALA A 193 -3.95 -2.86 3.21
CA ALA A 193 -4.97 -2.77 4.25
C ALA A 193 -5.84 -4.03 4.34
N LYS A 194 -6.18 -4.66 3.20
CA LYS A 194 -6.92 -5.94 3.17
C LYS A 194 -6.07 -7.14 3.56
N LEU A 195 -4.75 -7.10 3.37
CA LEU A 195 -3.86 -8.11 3.96
C LEU A 195 -3.99 -8.13 5.48
N LEU A 196 -4.06 -6.94 6.10
CA LEU A 196 -4.33 -6.84 7.54
C LEU A 196 -5.75 -7.31 7.87
N SER A 197 -6.77 -6.76 7.22
CA SER A 197 -8.15 -6.94 7.68
C SER A 197 -8.81 -8.27 7.28
N GLU A 198 -8.42 -8.83 6.14
CA GLU A 198 -9.03 -10.03 5.57
C GLU A 198 -8.13 -11.26 5.59
N VAL A 199 -6.81 -11.06 5.53
CA VAL A 199 -5.83 -12.15 5.64
C VAL A 199 -5.31 -12.24 7.08
N GLY A 200 -5.24 -11.15 7.84
CA GLY A 200 -4.72 -11.18 9.21
C GLY A 200 -3.19 -11.18 9.27
N LEU A 201 -2.54 -10.51 8.30
CA LEU A 201 -1.10 -10.23 8.35
C LEU A 201 -0.84 -9.03 9.25
N GLU A 202 -0.58 -9.28 10.53
CA GLU A 202 -0.40 -8.24 11.56
C GLU A 202 0.81 -7.33 11.30
N GLU A 203 1.83 -7.82 10.59
CA GLU A 203 2.98 -7.01 10.17
C GLU A 203 2.57 -5.81 9.30
N CYS A 204 1.38 -5.87 8.68
CA CYS A 204 0.85 -4.76 7.88
C CYS A 204 0.36 -3.57 8.73
N ILE A 205 0.21 -3.71 10.06
CA ILE A 205 -0.22 -2.61 10.93
C ILE A 205 0.71 -1.40 10.81
N LEU A 206 2.03 -1.63 10.72
CA LEU A 206 3.02 -0.57 10.56
C LEU A 206 2.79 0.27 9.29
N HIS A 207 2.35 -0.35 8.19
CA HIS A 207 2.05 0.38 6.96
C HIS A 207 0.82 1.29 7.12
N GLY A 208 -0.19 0.86 7.88
CA GLY A 208 -1.33 1.73 8.23
C GLY A 208 -0.92 2.92 9.08
N ILE A 209 0.02 2.73 10.01
CA ILE A 209 0.61 3.82 10.80
C ILE A 209 1.39 4.78 9.90
N TRP A 210 2.15 4.29 8.92
CA TRP A 210 2.87 5.15 7.98
C TRP A 210 1.92 5.94 7.08
N ALA A 211 0.87 5.32 6.57
CA ALA A 211 -0.15 6.03 5.78
C ALA A 211 -0.84 7.13 6.61
N ALA A 212 -1.22 6.83 7.86
CA ALA A 212 -1.82 7.81 8.76
C ALA A 212 -0.81 8.91 9.18
N ARG A 213 0.47 8.57 9.32
CA ARG A 213 1.52 9.55 9.55
C ARG A 213 1.58 10.56 8.42
N ASP A 214 1.80 10.09 7.20
CA ASP A 214 2.06 10.95 6.05
C ASP A 214 0.79 11.74 5.65
N GLY A 215 -0.41 11.15 5.83
CA GLY A 215 -1.69 11.78 5.49
C GLY A 215 -2.30 12.66 6.59
N LEU A 216 -2.14 12.30 7.86
CA LEU A 216 -2.87 12.94 8.98
C LEU A 216 -1.92 13.60 9.98
N GLU A 217 -0.83 12.95 10.39
CA GLU A 217 0.08 13.53 11.39
C GLU A 217 1.00 14.60 10.80
N ASP A 218 1.31 14.49 9.52
CA ASP A 218 2.05 15.48 8.72
C ASP A 218 1.11 16.45 7.99
N TRP A 219 -0.19 16.40 8.26
CA TRP A 219 -1.13 17.41 7.77
C TRP A 219 -0.73 18.80 8.30
N PRO A 220 -0.55 19.82 7.45
CA PRO A 220 -0.08 21.13 7.87
C PRO A 220 -1.11 21.87 8.74
N VAL A 221 -0.66 22.69 9.69
CA VAL A 221 -1.53 23.54 10.52
C VAL A 221 -2.30 24.54 9.67
N ASP A 222 -1.65 25.04 8.63
CA ASP A 222 -2.23 25.90 7.60
C ASP A 222 -2.27 25.13 6.27
N PRO A 223 -3.40 24.47 5.93
CA PRO A 223 -3.51 23.72 4.69
C PRO A 223 -3.33 24.58 3.44
N PRO A 224 -2.65 24.06 2.41
CA PRO A 224 -2.44 24.79 1.16
C PRO A 224 -3.78 25.11 0.49
N ALA A 225 -3.87 26.30 -0.09
CA ALA A 225 -5.01 26.65 -0.95
C ALA A 225 -4.93 25.89 -2.27
N ILE A 226 -6.07 25.56 -2.85
CA ILE A 226 -6.12 24.92 -4.17
C ILE A 226 -5.68 25.94 -5.23
N ILE A 227 -4.67 25.57 -6.01
CA ILE A 227 -4.18 26.44 -7.10
C ILE A 227 -5.14 26.32 -8.28
N VAL A 228 -5.70 27.45 -8.70
CA VAL A 228 -6.64 27.56 -9.82
C VAL A 228 -6.01 28.08 -11.10
N GLU A 229 -4.86 28.74 -10.98
CA GLU A 229 -4.08 29.29 -12.08
C GLU A 229 -2.59 29.03 -11.82
N GLN A 230 -1.84 28.72 -12.88
CA GLN A 230 -0.41 28.44 -12.75
C GLN A 230 0.29 29.62 -12.07
N PRO A 231 1.06 29.41 -10.98
CA PRO A 231 1.80 30.49 -10.35
C PRO A 231 2.83 31.05 -11.32
N SER A 232 2.98 32.37 -11.34
CA SER A 232 3.96 33.09 -12.17
C SER A 232 5.38 33.08 -11.58
N GLY A 233 5.54 32.57 -10.35
CA GLY A 233 6.81 32.47 -9.62
C GLY A 233 7.24 31.02 -9.40
N GLU A 234 8.16 30.82 -8.46
CA GLU A 234 8.58 29.48 -8.04
C GLU A 234 7.38 28.69 -7.50
N PRO A 235 7.09 27.49 -8.04
CA PRO A 235 5.99 26.68 -7.56
C PRO A 235 6.28 26.19 -6.13
N PRO A 236 5.25 25.91 -5.32
CA PRO A 236 5.47 25.18 -4.08
C PRO A 236 6.09 23.81 -4.36
N SER A 237 6.78 23.25 -3.36
CA SER A 237 7.17 21.84 -3.38
C SER A 237 5.96 20.96 -3.70
N GLY A 238 6.13 19.92 -4.52
CA GLY A 238 5.03 19.04 -4.93
C GLY A 238 4.28 18.45 -3.75
N GLU A 239 5.00 18.08 -2.69
CA GLU A 239 4.45 17.53 -1.45
C GLU A 239 3.58 18.53 -0.67
N ASP A 240 3.78 19.83 -0.89
CA ASP A 240 3.05 20.91 -0.22
C ASP A 240 1.87 21.44 -1.06
N THR A 241 1.59 20.83 -2.21
CA THR A 241 0.40 21.16 -2.99
C THR A 241 -0.86 20.55 -2.39
N ALA A 242 -2.01 21.22 -2.59
CA ALA A 242 -3.30 20.72 -2.13
C ALA A 242 -3.66 19.36 -2.75
N GLY A 243 -3.35 19.16 -4.03
CA GLY A 243 -3.59 17.89 -4.74
C GLY A 243 -2.81 16.71 -4.13
N TYR A 244 -1.52 16.90 -3.83
CA TYR A 244 -0.71 15.87 -3.19
C TYR A 244 -1.19 15.56 -1.77
N ARG A 245 -1.45 16.60 -0.97
CA ARG A 245 -1.96 16.43 0.40
C ARG A 245 -3.32 15.71 0.42
N ALA A 246 -4.21 16.01 -0.53
CA ALA A 246 -5.47 15.29 -0.70
C ALA A 246 -5.25 13.80 -1.00
N LEU A 247 -4.31 13.45 -1.88
CA LEU A 247 -3.95 12.06 -2.18
C LEU A 247 -3.44 11.31 -0.94
N MET A 248 -2.58 11.94 -0.12
CA MET A 248 -2.05 11.31 1.09
C MET A 248 -3.13 11.07 2.14
N VAL A 249 -4.06 12.01 2.32
CA VAL A 249 -5.25 11.79 3.17
C VAL A 249 -6.10 10.65 2.62
N GLU A 250 -6.29 10.55 1.30
CA GLU A 250 -7.03 9.42 0.70
C GLU A 250 -6.34 8.07 0.94
N GLY A 251 -5.01 8.03 0.93
CA GLY A 251 -4.24 6.86 1.34
C GLY A 251 -4.53 6.47 2.81
N ALA A 252 -4.44 7.43 3.73
CA ALA A 252 -4.73 7.20 5.15
C ALA A 252 -6.18 6.75 5.40
N THR A 253 -7.15 7.41 4.76
CA THR A 253 -8.58 7.07 4.90
C THR A 253 -8.88 5.70 4.32
N THR A 254 -8.18 5.24 3.27
CA THR A 254 -8.31 3.87 2.75
C THR A 254 -8.00 2.83 3.83
N TRP A 255 -6.91 3.01 4.57
CA TRP A 255 -6.55 2.16 5.71
C TRP A 255 -7.60 2.19 6.82
N LEU A 256 -8.03 3.39 7.21
CA LEU A 256 -9.03 3.54 8.27
C LEU A 256 -10.37 2.92 7.89
N ARG A 257 -10.77 2.97 6.63
CA ARG A 257 -12.02 2.36 6.19
C ARG A 257 -11.95 0.83 6.16
N ILE A 258 -10.80 0.27 5.75
CA ILE A 258 -10.64 -1.18 5.54
C ILE A 258 -10.21 -1.91 6.82
N ALA A 259 -9.36 -1.30 7.63
CA ALA A 259 -8.65 -1.95 8.73
C ALA A 259 -8.75 -1.19 10.06
N ALA A 260 -9.71 -0.27 10.21
CA ALA A 260 -9.96 0.45 11.47
C ALA A 260 -10.04 -0.47 12.69
N PRO A 261 -10.74 -1.63 12.67
CA PRO A 261 -10.80 -2.50 13.84
C PRO A 261 -9.42 -2.96 14.33
N GLN A 262 -8.57 -3.43 13.41
CA GLN A 262 -7.23 -3.91 13.72
C GLN A 262 -6.31 -2.78 14.19
N LEU A 263 -6.39 -1.61 13.54
CA LEU A 263 -5.62 -0.43 13.95
C LEU A 263 -6.08 0.08 15.33
N TYR A 264 -7.38 0.07 15.60
CA TYR A 264 -7.94 0.52 16.87
C TYR A 264 -7.54 -0.40 18.03
N THR A 265 -7.55 -1.72 17.85
CA THR A 265 -7.18 -2.66 18.92
C THR A 265 -5.67 -2.76 19.14
N CYS A 266 -4.86 -2.38 18.15
CA CYS A 266 -3.42 -2.37 18.27
C CYS A 266 -2.94 -1.52 19.47
N THR A 267 -1.96 -2.05 20.20
CA THR A 267 -1.25 -1.37 21.30
C THR A 267 0.26 -1.57 21.24
N GLU A 268 0.76 -2.05 20.10
CA GLU A 268 2.18 -2.31 19.89
C GLU A 268 2.98 -1.00 19.75
N ILE A 269 4.20 -1.04 20.30
CA ILE A 269 5.16 0.06 20.29
C ILE A 269 6.43 -0.39 19.57
N TRP A 270 6.72 0.26 18.46
CA TRP A 270 7.87 0.00 17.60
C TRP A 270 8.88 1.16 17.60
N GLY A 271 9.39 1.49 18.79
CA GLY A 271 10.41 2.52 18.97
C GLY A 271 10.71 2.82 20.44
N PRO A 272 11.77 3.62 20.72
CA PRO A 272 12.19 3.91 22.09
C PRO A 272 11.17 4.74 22.87
N ASN A 273 10.33 5.55 22.23
CA ASN A 273 9.29 6.29 22.92
C ASN A 273 8.14 5.34 23.30
N GLY A 274 7.99 5.05 24.59
CA GLY A 274 6.99 4.11 25.11
C GLY A 274 7.49 2.66 25.27
N ASN A 275 8.71 2.35 24.81
CA ASN A 275 9.36 1.06 25.03
C ASN A 275 10.86 1.25 25.37
N PRO A 276 11.23 1.32 26.65
CA PRO A 276 12.61 1.51 27.09
C PRO A 276 13.58 0.40 26.65
N GLU A 277 13.07 -0.81 26.39
CA GLU A 277 13.87 -1.97 25.98
C GLU A 277 14.10 -2.03 24.46
N TRP A 278 13.68 -1.00 23.72
CA TRP A 278 13.83 -0.97 22.27
C TRP A 278 15.29 -0.99 21.84
N LYS A 279 15.63 -1.92 20.94
CA LYS A 279 17.01 -2.11 20.46
C LYS A 279 17.45 -0.90 19.62
N ARG A 280 18.62 -0.34 19.96
CA ARG A 280 19.17 0.86 19.29
C ARG A 280 19.37 0.72 17.77
N ASN A 281 19.58 -0.50 17.28
CA ASN A 281 19.81 -0.80 15.87
C ASN A 281 18.54 -1.24 15.11
N ALA A 282 17.36 -1.26 15.73
CA ALA A 282 16.12 -1.71 15.11
C ALA A 282 15.36 -0.62 14.32
N GLY A 283 15.93 0.59 14.20
CA GLY A 283 15.23 1.75 13.65
C GLY A 283 14.09 2.23 14.55
N VAL A 284 13.20 3.09 14.04
CA VAL A 284 12.02 3.58 14.77
C VAL A 284 10.80 3.56 13.84
N PRO A 285 10.33 2.39 13.40
CA PRO A 285 9.28 2.31 12.40
C PRO A 285 7.93 2.83 12.90
N GLY A 286 7.64 2.78 14.21
CA GLY A 286 6.39 3.32 14.75
C GLY A 286 6.37 4.84 14.97
N ARG A 287 7.47 5.55 14.65
CA ARG A 287 7.60 7.00 14.83
C ARG A 287 6.46 7.74 14.12
N GLY A 288 5.85 8.69 14.81
CA GLY A 288 4.86 9.57 14.19
C GLY A 288 5.42 10.83 13.55
N GLY A 289 4.50 11.59 12.97
CA GLY A 289 4.75 12.75 12.13
C GLY A 289 4.91 14.04 12.93
N ALA A 290 4.72 15.15 12.24
CA ALA A 290 4.88 16.50 12.76
C ALA A 290 3.99 16.75 13.99
N ARG A 291 2.74 16.27 13.98
CA ARG A 291 1.76 16.51 15.05
C ARG A 291 1.75 15.44 16.16
N TRP A 292 2.27 14.23 15.91
CA TRP A 292 2.34 13.20 16.95
C TRP A 292 3.66 13.27 17.73
N LYS A 293 3.56 13.30 19.06
CA LYS A 293 4.70 13.35 20.00
C LYS A 293 4.62 12.31 21.12
N GLY A 294 3.69 11.36 21.01
CA GLY A 294 3.52 10.29 21.98
C GLY A 294 4.46 9.11 21.71
N VAL A 295 3.97 7.91 21.98
CA VAL A 295 4.72 6.65 21.80
C VAL A 295 4.97 6.33 20.33
N ASP A 296 6.04 5.61 20.01
CA ASP A 296 6.38 5.17 18.66
C ASP A 296 5.52 3.97 18.25
N GLY A 297 4.21 4.13 18.16
CA GLY A 297 3.25 3.06 17.85
C GLY A 297 1.82 3.49 18.15
N MET A 298 0.97 2.55 18.55
CA MET A 298 -0.41 2.83 18.97
C MET A 298 -0.49 2.91 20.49
N ASP A 299 -0.89 4.07 21.03
CA ASP A 299 -1.01 4.24 22.48
C ASP A 299 -2.29 3.60 23.04
N ARG A 300 -2.20 3.07 24.26
CA ARG A 300 -3.33 2.43 24.95
C ARG A 300 -4.48 3.42 25.23
N ASP A 301 -4.16 4.69 25.44
CA ASP A 301 -5.14 5.75 25.71
C ASP A 301 -5.84 6.28 24.43
N LYS A 302 -5.50 5.73 23.27
CA LYS A 302 -6.06 6.10 21.95
C LYS A 302 -5.90 7.58 21.62
N LYS A 303 -4.87 8.25 22.13
CA LYS A 303 -4.54 9.65 21.84
C LYS A 303 -4.13 9.83 20.38
N ARG A 304 -3.35 8.91 19.81
CA ARG A 304 -2.95 8.95 18.39
C ARG A 304 -4.15 8.78 17.48
N TRP A 305 -5.03 7.84 17.84
CA TRP A 305 -6.30 7.62 17.15
C TRP A 305 -7.21 8.86 17.19
N ASN A 306 -7.32 9.51 18.35
CA ASN A 306 -8.09 10.76 18.47
C ASN A 306 -7.48 11.90 17.64
N LEU A 307 -6.14 12.04 17.63
CA LEU A 307 -5.45 12.98 16.75
C LEU A 307 -5.82 12.76 15.28
N TRP A 308 -5.86 11.50 14.82
CA TRP A 308 -6.27 11.20 13.45
C TRP A 308 -7.71 11.63 13.15
N LYS A 309 -8.67 11.41 14.07
CA LYS A 309 -10.04 11.90 13.92
C LYS A 309 -10.12 13.42 13.86
N ASP A 310 -9.38 14.10 14.74
CA ASP A 310 -9.36 15.57 14.78
C ASP A 310 -8.85 16.14 13.45
N VAL A 311 -7.76 15.58 12.90
CA VAL A 311 -7.24 15.97 11.59
C VAL A 311 -8.23 15.68 10.46
N LEU A 312 -8.95 14.55 10.48
CA LEU A 312 -9.98 14.28 9.48
C LEU A 312 -11.11 15.33 9.52
N HIS A 313 -11.51 15.79 10.70
CA HIS A 313 -12.44 16.91 10.84
C HIS A 313 -11.87 18.23 10.29
N GLU A 314 -10.58 18.51 10.51
CA GLU A 314 -9.89 19.66 9.90
C GLU A 314 -9.90 19.58 8.37
N VAL A 315 -9.62 18.40 7.79
CA VAL A 315 -9.66 18.17 6.34
C VAL A 315 -11.06 18.44 5.79
N VAL A 316 -12.12 17.96 6.46
CA VAL A 316 -13.51 18.21 6.05
C VAL A 316 -13.80 19.72 6.06
N ALA A 317 -13.42 20.43 7.11
CA ALA A 317 -13.61 21.88 7.21
C ALA A 317 -12.83 22.65 6.14
N TRP A 318 -11.60 22.22 5.84
CA TRP A 318 -10.81 22.79 4.75
C TRP A 318 -11.49 22.59 3.39
N CYS A 319 -12.02 21.40 3.10
CA CYS A 319 -12.76 21.14 1.87
C CYS A 319 -13.98 22.06 1.73
N ASP A 320 -14.71 22.29 2.82
CA ASP A 320 -15.88 23.18 2.83
C ASP A 320 -15.52 24.64 2.59
N LYS A 321 -14.40 25.09 3.15
CA LYS A 321 -13.84 26.42 2.89
C LYS A 321 -13.45 26.59 1.41
N GLU A 322 -12.74 25.62 0.84
CA GLU A 322 -12.32 25.67 -0.56
C GLU A 322 -13.51 25.60 -1.52
N ALA A 323 -14.50 24.75 -1.24
CA ALA A 323 -15.74 24.66 -2.02
C ALA A 323 -16.55 25.97 -1.97
N SER A 324 -16.64 26.61 -0.80
CA SER A 324 -17.31 27.92 -0.65
C SER A 324 -16.61 29.02 -1.44
N ALA A 325 -15.30 28.88 -1.68
CA ALA A 325 -14.52 29.75 -2.54
C ALA A 325 -14.54 29.34 -4.03
N GLY A 326 -15.38 28.37 -4.41
CA GLY A 326 -15.53 27.89 -5.79
C GLY A 326 -14.40 26.98 -6.28
N ARG A 327 -13.57 26.44 -5.39
CA ARG A 327 -12.44 25.54 -5.71
C ARG A 327 -12.73 24.10 -5.31
N GLY A 328 -11.91 23.16 -5.77
CA GLY A 328 -11.97 21.77 -5.32
C GLY A 328 -13.22 21.01 -5.75
N LYS A 329 -13.86 21.43 -6.85
CA LYS A 329 -15.06 20.77 -7.37
C LYS A 329 -14.77 19.29 -7.65
N ASP A 330 -15.65 18.42 -7.18
CA ASP A 330 -15.60 16.96 -7.37
C ASP A 330 -14.41 16.24 -6.72
N TRP A 331 -13.59 16.93 -5.90
CA TRP A 331 -12.49 16.31 -5.13
C TRP A 331 -13.04 15.26 -4.15
N LYS A 332 -12.37 14.10 -4.08
CA LYS A 332 -12.88 12.93 -3.35
C LYS A 332 -12.52 12.92 -1.87
N VAL A 333 -11.48 13.66 -1.48
CA VAL A 333 -10.90 13.66 -0.13
C VAL A 333 -11.93 13.92 0.97
N LYS A 334 -12.89 14.85 0.80
CA LYS A 334 -13.96 15.08 1.79
C LYS A 334 -14.80 13.82 2.04
N GLY A 335 -15.26 13.18 0.96
CA GLY A 335 -16.08 11.97 1.05
C GLY A 335 -15.32 10.81 1.69
N SER A 336 -14.04 10.65 1.34
CA SER A 336 -13.16 9.64 1.94
C SER A 336 -12.92 9.89 3.43
N ALA A 337 -12.73 11.14 3.85
CA ALA A 337 -12.55 11.52 5.26
C ALA A 337 -13.80 11.23 6.10
N LEU A 338 -14.99 11.55 5.59
CA LEU A 338 -16.26 11.25 6.27
C LEU A 338 -16.47 9.74 6.44
N LYS A 339 -16.26 8.95 5.37
CA LYS A 339 -16.34 7.48 5.45
C LYS A 339 -15.33 6.90 6.45
N ALA A 340 -14.12 7.46 6.54
CA ALA A 340 -13.13 7.03 7.51
C ALA A 340 -13.57 7.34 8.95
N LEU A 341 -14.12 8.52 9.22
CA LEU A 341 -14.67 8.87 10.54
C LEU A 341 -15.79 7.89 10.96
N ASP A 342 -16.68 7.53 10.04
CA ASP A 342 -17.73 6.53 10.29
C ASP A 342 -17.14 5.15 10.62
N ALA A 343 -16.14 4.70 9.86
CA ALA A 343 -15.45 3.43 10.10
C ALA A 343 -14.70 3.42 11.45
N MET A 344 -14.08 4.55 11.81
CA MET A 344 -13.40 4.72 13.10
C MET A 344 -14.39 4.63 14.26
N ALA A 345 -15.55 5.32 14.16
CA ALA A 345 -16.61 5.24 15.16
C ALA A 345 -17.18 3.83 15.30
N ALA A 346 -17.33 3.10 14.19
CA ALA A 346 -17.77 1.71 14.20
C ALA A 346 -16.75 0.78 14.90
N ALA A 347 -15.45 0.95 14.64
CA ALA A 347 -14.41 0.19 15.31
C ALA A 347 -14.38 0.42 16.83
N GLU A 348 -14.54 1.67 17.27
CA GLU A 348 -14.66 2.01 18.69
C GLU A 348 -15.87 1.34 19.34
N ALA A 349 -17.04 1.38 18.67
CA ALA A 349 -18.26 0.78 19.17
C ALA A 349 -18.15 -0.75 19.27
N LYS A 350 -17.54 -1.40 18.27
CA LYS A 350 -17.31 -2.84 18.28
C LYS A 350 -16.46 -3.27 19.48
N CYS A 351 -15.34 -2.59 19.71
CA CYS A 351 -14.44 -2.93 20.81
C CYS A 351 -15.08 -2.70 22.20
N ARG A 352 -15.97 -1.70 22.36
CA ARG A 352 -16.71 -1.51 23.61
C ARG A 352 -17.72 -2.62 23.93
N ASN A 353 -18.24 -3.31 22.91
CA ASN A 353 -19.22 -4.39 23.09
C ASN A 353 -18.58 -5.77 23.31
N GLU A 354 -17.26 -5.89 23.14
CA GLU A 354 -16.49 -7.12 23.34
C GLU A 354 -15.79 -7.17 24.72
N LEU A 355 -15.91 -6.08 25.51
CA LEU A 355 -15.45 -5.95 26.90
C LEU A 355 -16.65 -6.06 27.86
#